data_AF-A0A1V3L3F3-F1
#
_entry.id   AF-A0A1V3L3F3-F1
#
_cell.length_a   1.000
_cell.length_b   1.000
_cell.length_c   1.000
_cell.angle_alpha   90.00
_cell.angle_beta   90.00
_cell.angle_gamma   90.00
#
_symmetry.space_group_name_H-M   'P 1'
#
loop_
_entity.id
_entity.type
_entity.pdbx_description
1 polymer ?
#
loop_
_entity_poly.entity_id
_entity_poly.type
_entity_poly.pdbx_seq_one_letter_code
_entity_poly.pdbx_strand_id
1 'polypeptide(L)'
;MTQLWNVSLISNLQADYLNKINNAVTQSVLSGGDIKDLAAQIKEIAKVSEKRAALIARDQTSKFNAALTQARHEDLGVKKYMWSTAGDERVRDSHAEKDGQIFEYANPPEDTGHPGHDINCRCVQIAVFDEVHEKKINEQSANLSVEPDVSSKNKSGKMELGELFDNSATGSGNKSFSNLGVVSEELVKVAKENIGLDISDWQHSIDESSIRHILKRHGNEKVENERGQRAVTKADILLLPLIIKAFDSIEYTGTTESGNESFLIRKEIDDEIFSVQEIRKRHKKVAVKTMWIRKKKKSHKST
;
A
#
# COMPACT_ATOMS: atom_id res chain seq x y z
N MET A 1 -1.36 -39.01 -30.98
CA MET A 1 -0.72 -38.10 -30.01
C MET A 1 -1.21 -36.66 -30.20
N THR A 2 -2.50 -36.38 -29.99
CA THR A 2 -3.09 -35.04 -30.29
C THR A 2 -4.07 -34.55 -29.22
N GLN A 3 -4.29 -35.33 -28.15
CA GLN A 3 -5.23 -34.99 -27.07
C GLN A 3 -4.59 -34.18 -25.92
N LEU A 4 -3.25 -34.15 -25.79
CA LEU A 4 -2.56 -33.47 -24.68
C LEU A 4 -2.36 -31.95 -24.90
N TRP A 5 -2.30 -31.50 -26.16
CA TRP A 5 -1.98 -30.10 -26.48
C TRP A 5 -3.17 -29.16 -26.24
N ASN A 6 -4.39 -29.61 -26.54
CA ASN A 6 -5.61 -28.82 -26.32
C ASN A 6 -5.93 -28.68 -24.82
N VAL A 7 -5.71 -29.73 -24.04
CA VAL A 7 -5.93 -29.71 -22.58
C VAL A 7 -4.98 -28.72 -21.90
N SER A 8 -3.70 -28.71 -22.29
CA SER A 8 -2.70 -27.76 -21.77
C SER A 8 -3.03 -26.31 -22.13
N LEU A 9 -3.55 -26.03 -23.33
CA LEU A 9 -3.93 -24.67 -23.74
C LEU A 9 -5.17 -24.17 -22.97
N ILE A 10 -6.16 -25.05 -22.75
CA ILE A 10 -7.38 -24.73 -21.99
C ILE A 10 -7.07 -24.53 -20.51
N SER A 11 -6.17 -25.34 -19.92
CA SER A 11 -5.73 -25.16 -18.53
C SER A 11 -4.95 -23.86 -18.34
N ASN A 12 -4.08 -23.50 -19.29
CA ASN A 12 -3.33 -22.26 -19.25
C ASN A 12 -4.25 -21.03 -19.39
N LEU A 13 -5.28 -21.12 -20.22
CA LEU A 13 -6.27 -20.05 -20.37
C LEU A 13 -7.04 -19.80 -19.07
N GLN A 14 -7.47 -20.85 -18.37
CA GLN A 14 -8.12 -20.71 -17.06
C GLN A 14 -7.17 -20.13 -16.01
N ALA A 15 -5.93 -20.59 -15.95
CA ALA A 15 -4.92 -20.06 -15.04
C ALA A 15 -4.65 -18.57 -15.32
N ASP A 16 -4.56 -18.16 -16.58
CA ASP A 16 -4.37 -16.76 -16.97
C ASP A 16 -5.54 -15.86 -16.54
N TYR A 17 -6.79 -16.34 -16.64
CA TYR A 17 -7.95 -15.59 -16.16
C TYR A 17 -7.93 -15.45 -14.64
N LEU A 18 -7.63 -16.52 -13.90
CA LEU A 18 -7.53 -16.50 -12.44
C LEU A 18 -6.44 -15.55 -11.98
N ASN A 19 -5.27 -15.57 -12.63
CA ASN A 19 -4.16 -14.66 -12.33
C ASN A 19 -4.54 -13.19 -12.57
N LYS A 20 -5.23 -12.89 -13.67
CA LYS A 20 -5.70 -11.53 -13.96
C LYS A 20 -6.70 -11.03 -12.92
N ILE A 21 -7.63 -11.89 -12.48
CA ILE A 21 -8.59 -11.55 -11.44
C ILE A 21 -7.87 -11.31 -10.11
N ASN A 22 -6.97 -12.22 -9.70
CA ASN A 22 -6.20 -12.05 -8.47
C ASN A 22 -5.38 -10.75 -8.47
N ASN A 23 -4.70 -10.46 -9.58
CA ASN A 23 -3.95 -9.21 -9.74
C ASN A 23 -4.87 -7.98 -9.64
N ALA A 24 -6.03 -7.99 -10.29
CA ALA A 24 -7.00 -6.89 -10.20
C ALA A 24 -7.50 -6.68 -8.76
N VAL A 25 -7.80 -7.78 -8.05
CA VAL A 25 -8.23 -7.74 -6.63
C VAL A 25 -7.11 -7.19 -5.75
N THR A 26 -5.88 -7.70 -5.87
CA THR A 26 -4.73 -7.23 -5.08
C THR A 26 -4.45 -5.75 -5.33
N GLN A 27 -4.43 -5.31 -6.59
CA GLN A 27 -4.22 -3.89 -6.91
C GLN A 27 -5.35 -3.03 -6.35
N SER A 28 -6.61 -3.43 -6.52
CA SER A 28 -7.76 -2.69 -5.99
C SER A 28 -7.72 -2.54 -4.48
N VAL A 29 -7.32 -3.57 -3.74
CA VAL A 29 -7.21 -3.47 -2.28
C VAL A 29 -6.05 -2.58 -1.87
N LEU A 30 -4.89 -2.70 -2.54
CA LEU A 30 -3.72 -1.88 -2.23
C LEU A 30 -3.90 -0.40 -2.56
N SER A 31 -4.66 -0.07 -3.62
CA SER A 31 -4.94 1.31 -4.02
C SER A 31 -6.15 1.92 -3.31
N GLY A 32 -6.91 1.14 -2.52
CA GLY A 32 -8.17 1.60 -1.94
C GLY A 32 -9.28 1.81 -2.98
N GLY A 33 -9.21 1.12 -4.12
CA GLY A 33 -10.16 1.23 -5.21
C GLY A 33 -11.58 0.80 -4.84
N ASP A 34 -12.57 1.41 -5.49
CA ASP A 34 -13.99 1.08 -5.28
C ASP A 34 -14.31 -0.33 -5.80
N ILE A 35 -15.08 -1.09 -5.02
CA ILE A 35 -15.60 -2.42 -5.37
C ILE A 35 -16.37 -2.38 -6.70
N LYS A 36 -17.02 -1.26 -7.02
CA LYS A 36 -17.72 -1.08 -8.31
C LYS A 36 -16.76 -1.12 -9.49
N ASP A 37 -15.61 -0.48 -9.36
CA ASP A 37 -14.59 -0.45 -10.41
C ASP A 37 -13.93 -1.82 -10.56
N LEU A 38 -13.65 -2.50 -9.45
CA LEU A 38 -13.19 -3.89 -9.46
C LEU A 38 -14.21 -4.82 -10.14
N ALA A 39 -15.51 -4.64 -9.87
CA ALA A 39 -16.56 -5.40 -10.54
C ALA A 39 -16.60 -5.14 -12.05
N ALA A 40 -16.41 -3.90 -12.49
CA ALA A 40 -16.30 -3.57 -13.91
C ALA A 40 -15.08 -4.24 -14.55
N GLN A 41 -13.92 -4.23 -13.89
CA GLN A 41 -12.72 -4.93 -14.37
C GLN A 41 -12.93 -6.44 -14.47
N ILE A 42 -13.52 -7.07 -13.45
CA ILE A 42 -13.81 -8.51 -13.44
C ILE A 42 -14.80 -8.88 -14.55
N LYS A 43 -15.79 -8.03 -14.82
CA LYS A 43 -16.74 -8.23 -15.93
C LYS A 43 -16.01 -8.30 -17.27
N GLU A 44 -15.08 -7.39 -17.52
CA GLU A 44 -14.29 -7.35 -18.76
C GLU A 44 -13.31 -8.54 -18.86
N ILE A 45 -12.63 -8.89 -17.76
CA ILE A 45 -11.67 -10.00 -17.71
C ILE A 45 -12.38 -11.34 -17.92
N ALA A 46 -13.42 -11.63 -17.13
CA ALA A 46 -14.07 -12.93 -17.08
C ALA A 46 -15.27 -13.07 -18.01
N LYS A 47 -15.69 -11.99 -18.69
CA LYS A 47 -16.87 -11.94 -19.58
C LYS A 47 -18.15 -12.49 -18.92
N VAL A 48 -18.36 -12.18 -17.64
CA VAL A 48 -19.51 -12.63 -16.85
C VAL A 48 -20.60 -11.55 -16.77
N SER A 49 -21.78 -11.91 -16.27
CA SER A 49 -22.84 -10.92 -15.99
C SER A 49 -22.40 -9.94 -14.90
N GLU A 50 -22.96 -8.74 -14.91
CA GLU A 50 -22.65 -7.70 -13.92
C GLU A 50 -22.94 -8.14 -12.48
N LYS A 51 -24.06 -8.85 -12.27
CA LYS A 51 -24.40 -9.43 -10.97
C LYS A 51 -23.34 -10.41 -10.50
N ARG A 52 -22.80 -11.24 -11.40
CA ARG A 52 -21.75 -12.21 -11.08
C ARG A 52 -20.41 -11.52 -10.84
N ALA A 53 -20.05 -10.51 -11.63
CA ALA A 53 -18.83 -9.74 -11.41
C ALA A 53 -18.83 -9.02 -10.06
N ALA A 54 -19.95 -8.40 -9.68
CA ALA A 54 -20.09 -7.73 -8.38
C ALA A 54 -20.03 -8.70 -7.19
N LEU A 55 -20.57 -9.92 -7.35
CA LEU A 55 -20.43 -10.98 -6.36
C LEU A 55 -18.96 -11.41 -6.21
N ILE A 56 -18.26 -11.66 -7.31
CA ILE A 56 -16.84 -12.04 -7.30
C ILE A 56 -16.00 -10.93 -6.68
N ALA A 57 -16.21 -9.67 -7.07
CA ALA A 57 -15.48 -8.53 -6.50
C ALA A 57 -15.58 -8.50 -4.97
N ARG A 58 -16.81 -8.51 -4.43
CA ARG A 58 -17.03 -8.50 -2.98
C ARG A 58 -16.41 -9.72 -2.29
N ASP A 59 -16.64 -10.90 -2.84
CA ASP A 59 -16.12 -12.16 -2.29
C ASP A 59 -14.59 -12.18 -2.20
N GLN A 60 -13.93 -11.83 -3.31
CA GLN A 60 -12.47 -11.86 -3.39
C GLN A 60 -11.82 -10.76 -2.54
N THR A 61 -12.43 -9.58 -2.46
CA THR A 61 -12.00 -8.52 -1.55
C THR A 61 -12.12 -8.95 -0.08
N SER A 62 -13.25 -9.55 0.32
CA SER A 62 -13.43 -10.06 1.68
C SER A 62 -12.39 -11.13 2.03
N LYS A 63 -12.14 -12.10 1.14
CA LYS A 63 -11.13 -13.15 1.31
C LYS A 63 -9.73 -12.59 1.43
N PHE A 64 -9.37 -11.65 0.56
CA PHE A 64 -8.07 -11.00 0.61
C PHE A 64 -7.85 -10.26 1.93
N ASN A 65 -8.84 -9.49 2.38
CA ASN A 65 -8.76 -8.77 3.65
C ASN A 65 -8.67 -9.73 4.84
N ALA A 66 -9.39 -10.85 4.83
CA ALA A 66 -9.27 -11.88 5.86
C ALA A 66 -7.88 -12.51 5.90
N ALA A 67 -7.31 -12.86 4.74
CA ALA A 67 -5.94 -13.38 4.65
C ALA A 67 -4.90 -12.35 5.14
N LEU A 68 -5.08 -11.08 4.78
CA LEU A 68 -4.19 -10.00 5.23
C LEU A 68 -4.28 -9.78 6.75
N THR A 69 -5.49 -9.81 7.32
CA THR A 69 -5.70 -9.70 8.77
C THR A 69 -5.06 -10.86 9.51
N GLN A 70 -5.25 -12.09 9.04
CA GLN A 70 -4.59 -13.26 9.61
C GLN A 70 -3.06 -13.13 9.56
N ALA A 71 -2.49 -12.77 8.40
CA ALA A 71 -1.04 -12.60 8.27
C ALA A 71 -0.49 -11.54 9.24
N ARG A 72 -1.21 -10.43 9.45
CA ARG A 72 -0.85 -9.40 10.45
C ARG A 72 -0.93 -9.93 11.88
N HIS A 73 -1.96 -10.69 12.20
CA HIS A 73 -2.10 -11.29 13.53
C HIS A 73 -0.94 -12.27 13.80
N GLU A 74 -0.64 -13.15 12.85
CA GLU A 74 0.45 -14.12 12.94
C GLU A 74 1.82 -13.44 13.07
N ASP A 75 2.09 -12.37 12.31
CA ASP A 75 3.32 -11.55 12.42
C ASP A 75 3.49 -10.93 13.82
N LEU A 76 2.38 -10.60 14.47
CA LEU A 76 2.33 -10.10 15.85
C LEU A 76 2.31 -11.22 16.91
N GLY A 77 2.38 -12.49 16.50
CA GLY A 77 2.33 -13.65 17.38
C GLY A 77 0.94 -13.98 17.95
N VAL A 78 -0.11 -13.33 17.45
CA VAL A 78 -1.50 -13.56 17.88
C VAL A 78 -1.95 -14.94 17.41
N LYS A 79 -2.33 -15.79 18.36
CA LYS A 79 -2.78 -17.17 18.09
C LYS A 79 -4.29 -17.31 17.98
N LYS A 80 -5.03 -16.36 18.57
CA LYS A 80 -6.48 -16.43 18.76
C LYS A 80 -7.16 -15.20 18.20
N TYR A 81 -8.37 -15.39 17.71
CA TYR A 81 -9.24 -14.30 17.30
C TYR A 81 -10.65 -14.52 17.82
N MET A 82 -11.34 -13.43 18.11
CA MET A 82 -12.78 -13.41 18.31
C MET A 82 -13.45 -13.22 16.95
N TRP A 83 -14.44 -14.06 16.67
CA TRP A 83 -15.26 -13.92 15.47
C TRP A 83 -16.22 -12.74 15.64
N SER A 84 -16.27 -11.84 14.67
CA SER A 84 -17.22 -10.72 14.68
C SER A 84 -17.95 -10.64 13.34
N THR A 85 -19.28 -10.58 13.39
CA THR A 85 -20.14 -10.49 12.21
C THR A 85 -20.59 -9.05 11.96
N ALA A 86 -21.12 -8.80 10.75
CA ALA A 86 -21.78 -7.51 10.44
C ALA A 86 -23.10 -7.28 11.21
N GLY A 87 -23.67 -8.33 11.82
CA GLY A 87 -24.90 -8.24 12.62
C GLY A 87 -26.22 -7.96 11.87
N ASP A 88 -26.21 -7.92 10.53
CA ASP A 88 -27.42 -7.67 9.74
C ASP A 88 -28.05 -8.93 9.10
N GLU A 89 -29.22 -8.77 8.47
CA GLU A 89 -30.05 -9.85 7.95
C GLU A 89 -29.40 -10.75 6.89
N ARG A 90 -28.26 -10.33 6.31
CA ARG A 90 -27.51 -11.13 5.33
C ARG A 90 -26.44 -12.00 5.95
N VAL A 91 -26.23 -11.93 7.27
CA VAL A 91 -25.38 -12.88 8.00
C VAL A 91 -26.11 -14.22 8.06
N ARG A 92 -25.40 -15.32 7.76
CA ARG A 92 -25.95 -16.68 7.86
C ARG A 92 -26.08 -17.06 9.33
N ASP A 93 -27.09 -17.86 9.69
CA ASP A 93 -27.29 -18.32 11.07
C ASP A 93 -26.02 -18.99 11.65
N SER A 94 -25.37 -19.86 10.88
CA SER A 94 -24.11 -20.52 11.29
C SER A 94 -22.93 -19.57 11.51
N HIS A 95 -22.97 -18.35 10.96
CA HIS A 95 -21.98 -17.30 11.21
C HIS A 95 -22.38 -16.45 12.40
N ALA A 96 -23.66 -16.16 12.56
CA ALA A 96 -24.22 -15.40 13.68
C ALA A 96 -24.01 -16.16 15.01
N GLU A 97 -24.16 -17.49 15.01
CA GLU A 97 -23.90 -18.33 16.17
C GLU A 97 -22.45 -18.23 16.68
N LYS A 98 -21.50 -17.95 15.78
CA LYS A 98 -20.08 -17.82 16.09
C LYS A 98 -19.70 -16.43 16.60
N ASP A 99 -20.59 -15.43 16.49
CA ASP A 99 -20.30 -14.05 16.89
C ASP A 99 -19.89 -13.96 18.36
N GLY A 100 -18.78 -13.27 18.63
CA GLY A 100 -18.20 -13.14 19.96
C GLY A 100 -17.43 -14.38 20.47
N GLN A 101 -17.47 -15.51 19.77
CA GLN A 101 -16.72 -16.71 20.16
C GLN A 101 -15.25 -16.58 19.76
N ILE A 102 -14.37 -17.20 20.56
CA ILE A 102 -12.91 -17.16 20.36
C ILE A 102 -12.46 -18.47 19.72
N PHE A 103 -11.70 -18.36 18.63
CA PHE A 103 -11.11 -19.47 17.90
C PHE A 103 -9.60 -19.31 17.80
N GLU A 104 -8.90 -20.43 17.64
CA GLU A 104 -7.46 -20.41 17.35
C GLU A 104 -7.25 -20.44 15.83
N TYR A 105 -6.24 -19.72 15.33
CA TYR A 105 -5.89 -19.79 13.90
C TYR A 105 -5.53 -21.21 13.46
N ALA A 106 -4.92 -21.99 14.36
CA ALA A 106 -4.57 -23.39 14.10
C ALA A 106 -5.77 -24.34 14.10
N ASN A 107 -6.92 -23.92 14.63
CA ASN A 107 -8.10 -24.76 14.78
C ASN A 107 -9.39 -23.98 14.46
N PRO A 108 -9.62 -23.62 13.17
CA PRO A 108 -10.87 -23.00 12.74
C PRO A 108 -12.08 -23.92 12.91
N PRO A 109 -13.30 -23.36 12.94
CA PRO A 109 -14.52 -24.13 12.71
C PRO A 109 -14.44 -24.95 11.42
N GLU A 110 -14.72 -26.25 11.51
CA GLU A 110 -14.63 -27.18 10.38
C GLU A 110 -15.66 -26.88 9.27
N ASP A 111 -16.81 -26.31 9.65
CA ASP A 111 -17.92 -26.03 8.75
C ASP A 111 -17.73 -24.77 7.89
N THR A 112 -17.20 -23.68 8.45
CA THR A 112 -17.07 -22.38 7.78
C THR A 112 -15.63 -21.95 7.51
N GLY A 113 -14.65 -22.60 8.13
CA GLY A 113 -13.28 -22.07 8.20
C GLY A 113 -13.22 -20.77 9.00
N HIS A 114 -12.29 -19.88 8.66
CA HIS A 114 -12.14 -18.56 9.28
C HIS A 114 -13.14 -17.52 8.72
N PRO A 115 -13.42 -16.43 9.45
CA PRO A 115 -14.13 -15.29 8.90
C PRO A 115 -13.52 -14.85 7.56
N GLY A 116 -14.36 -14.67 6.53
CA GLY A 116 -13.95 -14.31 5.18
C GLY A 116 -13.76 -15.48 4.20
N HIS A 117 -13.73 -16.75 4.64
CA HIS A 117 -13.55 -17.90 3.73
C HIS A 117 -14.82 -18.22 2.92
N ASP A 118 -15.98 -18.18 3.57
CA ASP A 118 -17.25 -18.44 2.91
C ASP A 118 -17.62 -17.38 1.88
N ILE A 119 -18.41 -17.79 0.88
CA ILE A 119 -18.79 -16.89 -0.20
C ILE A 119 -19.53 -15.65 0.32
N ASN A 120 -19.08 -14.47 -0.12
CA ASN A 120 -19.69 -13.18 0.25
C ASN A 120 -19.81 -13.02 1.78
N CYS A 121 -18.86 -13.60 2.52
CA CYS A 121 -18.76 -13.45 3.98
C CYS A 121 -18.43 -11.98 4.33
N ARG A 122 -18.98 -11.54 5.46
CA ARG A 122 -18.81 -10.18 6.00
C ARG A 122 -18.42 -10.21 7.47
N CYS A 123 -17.87 -11.34 7.89
CA CYS A 123 -17.35 -11.55 9.22
C CYS A 123 -15.85 -11.19 9.21
N VAL A 124 -15.35 -10.77 10.35
CA VAL A 124 -13.96 -10.34 10.55
C VAL A 124 -13.33 -11.06 11.74
N GLN A 125 -12.01 -11.08 11.76
CA GLN A 125 -11.19 -11.62 12.84
C GLN A 125 -10.77 -10.46 13.74
N ILE A 126 -11.18 -10.45 15.01
CA ILE A 126 -10.70 -9.46 15.99
C ILE A 126 -9.61 -10.13 16.83
N ALA A 127 -8.41 -9.57 16.86
CA ALA A 127 -7.29 -10.15 17.59
C ALA A 127 -7.62 -10.33 19.07
N VAL A 128 -7.30 -11.49 19.63
CA VAL A 128 -7.33 -11.74 21.07
C VAL A 128 -5.89 -11.89 21.54
N PHE A 129 -5.46 -10.97 22.38
CA PHE A 129 -4.12 -10.95 22.93
C PHE A 129 -4.11 -11.67 24.28
N ASP A 130 -3.14 -12.57 24.48
CA ASP A 130 -2.89 -13.16 25.80
C ASP A 130 -2.16 -12.14 26.71
N GLU A 131 -2.18 -12.31 28.03
CA GLU A 131 -1.53 -11.38 28.98
C GLU A 131 -0.06 -11.04 28.66
N VAL A 132 0.67 -11.98 28.04
CA VAL A 132 2.06 -11.76 27.57
C VAL A 132 2.11 -10.83 26.35
N HIS A 133 1.16 -10.98 25.42
CA HIS A 133 1.01 -10.09 24.27
C HIS A 133 0.49 -8.73 24.71
N GLU A 134 -0.45 -8.68 25.64
CA GLU A 134 -0.92 -7.43 26.23
C GLU A 134 0.20 -6.70 26.95
N LYS A 135 1.09 -7.39 27.68
CA LYS A 135 2.29 -6.76 28.28
C LYS A 135 3.26 -6.23 27.23
N LYS A 136 3.56 -6.99 26.18
CA LYS A 136 4.43 -6.52 25.09
C LYS A 136 3.83 -5.35 24.32
N ILE A 137 2.52 -5.41 24.05
CA ILE A 137 1.77 -4.32 23.42
C ILE A 137 1.72 -3.15 24.36
N ASN A 138 1.51 -3.32 25.67
CA ASN A 138 1.52 -2.23 26.64
C ASN A 138 2.92 -1.67 26.87
N GLU A 139 4.00 -2.43 26.71
CA GLU A 139 5.38 -1.93 26.74
C GLU A 139 5.70 -1.15 25.45
N GLN A 140 5.26 -1.63 24.30
CA GLN A 140 5.33 -0.91 23.03
C GLN A 140 4.42 0.33 23.03
N SER A 141 3.23 0.22 23.62
CA SER A 141 2.21 1.27 23.72
C SER A 141 2.56 2.27 24.81
N ALA A 142 3.23 1.88 25.89
CA ALA A 142 3.80 2.81 26.87
C ALA A 142 4.97 3.61 26.28
N ASN A 143 5.67 3.02 25.30
CA ASN A 143 6.61 3.76 24.46
C ASN A 143 5.91 4.61 23.37
N LEU A 144 4.60 4.42 23.12
CA LEU A 144 3.78 5.20 22.18
C LEU A 144 2.73 6.12 22.86
N SER A 145 2.47 5.98 24.17
CA SER A 145 1.51 6.77 24.93
C SER A 145 2.17 8.08 25.32
N VAL A 146 2.24 8.97 24.34
CA VAL A 146 2.38 10.39 24.61
C VAL A 146 0.94 10.89 24.83
N GLU A 147 0.55 11.07 26.10
CA GLU A 147 -0.43 12.11 26.49
C GLU A 147 -0.12 13.37 25.68
N PRO A 148 -1.11 14.19 25.26
CA PRO A 148 -0.83 15.39 24.50
C PRO A 148 -0.01 16.35 25.36
N ASP A 149 1.30 16.21 25.29
CA ASP A 149 2.23 17.13 25.90
C ASP A 149 2.19 18.37 25.02
N VAL A 150 1.35 19.32 25.43
CA VAL A 150 1.33 20.70 24.93
C VAL A 150 2.64 21.43 25.34
N SER A 151 3.67 20.73 25.79
CA SER A 151 5.04 21.21 25.82
C SER A 151 5.78 20.86 24.53
N SER A 152 5.89 21.89 23.69
CA SER A 152 6.86 22.02 22.61
C SER A 152 8.25 21.48 22.97
N LYS A 153 8.52 20.21 22.63
CA LYS A 153 9.88 19.73 22.43
C LYS A 153 10.03 19.29 20.99
N ASN A 154 10.69 20.16 20.22
CA ASN A 154 11.22 19.90 18.88
C ASN A 154 11.97 18.55 18.88
N LYS A 155 11.28 17.44 18.61
CA LYS A 155 11.92 16.16 18.32
C LYS A 155 12.70 16.36 17.02
N SER A 156 14.01 16.18 17.10
CA SER A 156 14.91 16.22 15.95
C SER A 156 15.45 14.81 15.70
N GLY A 157 15.71 14.47 14.44
CA GLY A 157 16.22 13.15 14.05
C GLY A 157 15.21 12.27 13.31
N LYS A 158 15.47 10.95 13.31
CA LYS A 158 14.66 9.97 12.58
C LYS A 158 13.27 9.84 13.23
N MET A 159 12.22 9.85 12.42
CA MET A 159 10.83 9.64 12.85
C MET A 159 10.00 8.91 11.78
N GLU A 160 8.79 8.50 12.16
CA GLU A 160 7.83 7.89 11.24
C GLU A 160 7.34 8.90 10.19
N LEU A 161 7.01 8.42 8.99
CA LEU A 161 6.68 9.30 7.87
C LEU A 161 5.42 10.16 8.13
N GLY A 162 4.43 9.60 8.82
CA GLY A 162 3.23 10.33 9.23
C GLY A 162 3.54 11.47 10.20
N GLU A 163 4.33 11.19 11.23
CA GLU A 163 4.79 12.19 12.19
C GLU A 163 5.65 13.27 11.52
N LEU A 164 6.54 12.86 10.61
CA LEU A 164 7.36 13.78 9.83
C LEU A 164 6.50 14.74 9.02
N PHE A 165 5.43 14.24 8.40
CA PHE A 165 4.51 15.09 7.65
C PHE A 165 3.85 16.15 8.55
N ASP A 166 3.32 15.72 9.70
CA ASP A 166 2.63 16.63 10.62
C ASP A 166 3.58 17.68 11.20
N ASN A 167 4.82 17.28 11.52
CA ASN A 167 5.90 18.19 11.93
C ASN A 167 6.31 19.15 10.81
N SER A 168 6.33 18.70 9.55
CA SER A 168 6.68 19.53 8.40
C SER A 168 5.59 20.56 8.05
N ALA A 169 4.32 20.23 8.30
CA ALA A 169 3.20 21.10 8.04
C ALA A 169 3.06 22.23 9.09
N THR A 170 3.46 21.96 10.34
CA THR A 170 3.25 22.86 11.48
C THR A 170 4.54 23.51 12.00
N GLY A 171 5.69 22.89 11.76
CA GLY A 171 7.00 23.31 12.29
C GLY A 171 7.84 24.13 11.31
N SER A 172 8.86 24.80 11.86
CA SER A 172 9.89 25.54 11.10
C SER A 172 11.26 24.84 11.06
N GLY A 173 11.34 23.61 11.60
CA GLY A 173 12.55 22.81 11.66
C GLY A 173 13.02 22.25 10.32
N ASN A 174 14.28 21.81 10.30
CA ASN A 174 14.92 21.04 9.22
C ASN A 174 15.84 19.95 9.78
N LYS A 175 15.47 19.38 10.93
CA LYS A 175 16.33 18.44 11.67
C LYS A 175 15.78 17.01 11.65
N SER A 176 14.62 16.79 11.05
CA SER A 176 13.96 15.50 11.06
C SER A 176 13.89 14.86 9.68
N PHE A 177 13.88 13.54 9.66
CA PHE A 177 13.77 12.75 8.44
C PHE A 177 13.12 11.40 8.72
N SER A 178 12.66 10.74 7.67
CA SER A 178 12.13 9.37 7.71
C SER A 178 12.87 8.49 6.71
N ASN A 179 13.05 7.22 7.06
CA ASN A 179 13.58 6.20 6.16
C ASN A 179 12.41 5.52 5.46
N LEU A 180 12.47 5.42 4.13
CA LEU A 180 11.36 4.92 3.33
C LEU A 180 11.54 3.46 2.88
N GLY A 181 12.76 2.94 2.97
CA GLY A 181 13.08 1.56 2.57
C GLY A 181 14.52 1.40 2.10
N VAL A 182 14.87 0.18 1.73
CA VAL A 182 16.14 -0.15 1.05
C VAL A 182 16.06 0.21 -0.43
N VAL A 183 17.22 0.33 -1.08
CA VAL A 183 17.32 0.59 -2.52
C VAL A 183 17.05 -0.70 -3.31
N SER A 184 16.23 -0.64 -4.37
CA SER A 184 15.95 -1.82 -5.21
C SER A 184 17.15 -2.21 -6.08
N GLU A 185 17.22 -3.48 -6.47
CA GLU A 185 18.29 -3.97 -7.35
C GLU A 185 18.30 -3.24 -8.70
N GLU A 186 17.14 -2.86 -9.26
CA GLU A 186 17.12 -2.12 -10.51
C GLU A 186 17.72 -0.72 -10.35
N LEU A 187 17.43 -0.02 -9.24
CA LEU A 187 18.04 1.29 -8.99
C LEU A 187 19.56 1.16 -8.74
N VAL A 188 20.02 0.12 -8.03
CA VAL A 188 21.47 -0.15 -7.89
C VAL A 188 22.13 -0.32 -9.25
N LYS A 189 21.49 -1.06 -10.17
CA LYS A 189 21.99 -1.26 -11.52
C LYS A 189 22.06 0.07 -12.29
N VAL A 190 20.98 0.84 -12.30
CA VAL A 190 20.92 2.13 -13.02
C VAL A 190 21.95 3.12 -12.45
N ALA A 191 22.16 3.14 -11.12
CA ALA A 191 23.19 3.97 -10.49
C ALA A 191 24.62 3.54 -10.86
N LYS A 192 24.90 2.23 -10.86
CA LYS A 192 26.21 1.72 -11.30
C LYS A 192 26.50 2.08 -12.76
N GLU A 193 25.51 1.94 -13.64
CA GLU A 193 25.66 2.21 -15.08
C GLU A 193 25.84 3.70 -15.39
N ASN A 194 25.09 4.58 -14.72
CA ASN A 194 25.08 6.02 -15.07
C ASN A 194 26.09 6.85 -14.28
N ILE A 195 26.37 6.48 -13.03
CA ILE A 195 27.21 7.29 -12.13
C ILE A 195 28.34 6.50 -11.46
N GLY A 196 28.49 5.20 -11.78
CA GLY A 196 29.59 4.36 -11.29
C GLY A 196 29.57 4.09 -9.79
N LEU A 197 28.41 4.24 -9.13
CA LEU A 197 28.29 4.15 -7.68
C LEU A 197 27.48 2.93 -7.24
N ASP A 198 28.03 2.14 -6.33
CA ASP A 198 27.28 1.08 -5.64
C ASP A 198 26.51 1.67 -4.45
N ILE A 199 25.20 1.54 -4.50
CA ILE A 199 24.25 2.04 -3.49
C ILE A 199 23.42 0.91 -2.86
N SER A 200 23.87 -0.34 -2.99
CA SER A 200 23.15 -1.52 -2.46
C SER A 200 22.97 -1.51 -0.94
N ASP A 201 23.89 -0.92 -0.18
CA ASP A 201 23.81 -0.76 1.28
C ASP A 201 23.07 0.52 1.72
N TRP A 202 22.46 1.25 0.80
CA TRP A 202 21.87 2.57 1.07
C TRP A 202 20.37 2.45 1.35
N GLN A 203 19.80 3.56 1.84
CA GLN A 203 18.38 3.65 2.16
C GLN A 203 17.75 4.87 1.50
N HIS A 204 16.49 4.72 1.12
CA HIS A 204 15.66 5.86 0.76
C HIS A 204 15.28 6.66 1.98
N SER A 205 15.19 7.98 1.83
CA SER A 205 14.75 8.88 2.89
C SER A 205 14.00 10.09 2.37
N ILE A 206 13.25 10.75 3.24
CA ILE A 206 12.66 12.08 3.00
C ILE A 206 12.83 12.92 4.26
N ASP A 207 13.00 14.23 4.09
CA ASP A 207 13.16 15.18 5.18
C ASP A 207 12.06 16.26 5.19
N GLU A 208 12.03 17.05 6.25
CA GLU A 208 11.02 18.13 6.44
C GLU A 208 11.02 19.15 5.30
N SER A 209 12.21 19.44 4.75
CA SER A 209 12.38 20.42 3.69
C SER A 209 11.74 19.93 2.39
N SER A 210 11.91 18.65 2.07
CA SER A 210 11.31 18.02 0.90
C SER A 210 9.79 17.97 1.00
N ILE A 211 9.23 17.60 2.16
CA ILE A 211 7.76 17.58 2.35
C ILE A 211 7.18 18.99 2.17
N ARG A 212 7.77 20.01 2.80
CA ARG A 212 7.34 21.40 2.62
C ARG A 212 7.48 21.87 1.17
N HIS A 213 8.55 21.47 0.48
CA HIS A 213 8.71 21.77 -0.93
C HIS A 213 7.57 21.17 -1.76
N ILE A 214 7.27 19.89 -1.56
CA ILE A 214 6.20 19.17 -2.26
C ILE A 214 4.87 19.87 -2.04
N LEU A 215 4.49 20.15 -0.79
CA LEU A 215 3.22 20.82 -0.48
C LEU A 215 3.15 22.24 -1.07
N LYS A 216 4.25 23.00 -0.98
CA LYS A 216 4.32 24.37 -1.50
C LYS A 216 4.25 24.42 -3.03
N ARG A 217 4.87 23.46 -3.72
CA ARG A 217 4.98 23.45 -5.18
C ARG A 217 3.87 22.69 -5.88
N HIS A 218 3.36 21.63 -5.24
CA HIS A 218 2.47 20.64 -5.83
C HIS A 218 1.22 20.37 -4.99
N GLY A 219 1.00 21.06 -3.86
CA GLY A 219 -0.19 20.89 -3.02
C GLY A 219 -1.38 21.78 -3.39
N ASN A 220 -1.27 22.63 -4.44
CA ASN A 220 -2.34 23.54 -4.84
C ASN A 220 -3.09 23.03 -6.07
N GLU A 221 -4.35 22.63 -5.86
CA GLU A 221 -5.18 21.99 -6.90
C GLU A 221 -5.40 22.90 -8.12
N LYS A 222 -5.56 24.21 -7.93
CA LYS A 222 -5.80 25.14 -9.05
C LYS A 222 -4.56 25.25 -9.95
N VAL A 223 -3.40 25.46 -9.33
CA VAL A 223 -2.12 25.60 -10.07
C VAL A 223 -1.76 24.30 -10.78
N GLU A 224 -1.95 23.16 -10.12
CA GLU A 224 -1.60 21.87 -10.72
C GLU A 224 -2.57 21.47 -11.84
N ASN A 225 -3.86 21.80 -11.72
CA ASN A 225 -4.82 21.55 -12.80
C ASN A 225 -4.45 22.24 -14.12
N GLU A 226 -3.93 23.47 -14.06
CA GLU A 226 -3.44 24.19 -15.24
C GLU A 226 -2.26 23.47 -15.93
N ARG A 227 -1.56 22.59 -15.21
CA ARG A 227 -0.44 21.76 -15.71
C ARG A 227 -0.87 20.34 -16.09
N GLY A 228 -2.16 20.03 -16.05
CA GLY A 228 -2.67 18.66 -16.25
C GLY A 228 -2.34 17.72 -15.08
N GLN A 229 -2.14 18.27 -13.89
CA GLN A 229 -1.76 17.56 -12.67
C GLN A 229 -2.87 17.69 -11.61
N ARG A 230 -2.77 16.90 -10.53
CA ARG A 230 -3.58 17.11 -9.31
C ARG A 230 -2.70 17.48 -8.14
N ALA A 231 -3.30 18.12 -7.14
CA ALA A 231 -2.59 18.41 -5.90
C ALA A 231 -2.12 17.12 -5.22
N VAL A 232 -0.88 17.16 -4.74
CA VAL A 232 -0.30 16.16 -3.84
C VAL A 232 -0.87 16.36 -2.45
N THR A 233 -1.38 15.27 -1.87
CA THR A 233 -1.99 15.22 -0.55
C THR A 233 -1.10 14.48 0.46
N LYS A 234 -1.47 14.52 1.75
CA LYS A 234 -0.84 13.68 2.79
C LYS A 234 -0.87 12.20 2.40
N ALA A 235 -2.01 11.71 1.90
CA ALA A 235 -2.18 10.32 1.50
C ALA A 235 -1.17 9.92 0.42
N ASP A 236 -0.95 10.78 -0.58
CA ASP A 236 0.01 10.53 -1.66
C ASP A 236 1.45 10.43 -1.14
N ILE A 237 1.85 11.32 -0.22
CA ILE A 237 3.19 11.28 0.40
C ILE A 237 3.37 10.01 1.23
N LEU A 238 2.33 9.54 1.91
CA LEU A 238 2.37 8.28 2.67
C LEU A 238 2.51 7.04 1.78
N LEU A 239 2.25 7.14 0.47
CA LEU A 239 2.50 6.06 -0.50
C LEU A 239 3.97 5.97 -0.96
N LEU A 240 4.85 6.91 -0.59
CA LEU A 240 6.25 6.90 -1.03
C LEU A 240 6.99 5.58 -0.77
N PRO A 241 6.86 4.90 0.39
CA PRO A 241 7.48 3.58 0.60
C PRO A 241 7.00 2.53 -0.41
N LEU A 242 5.72 2.54 -0.77
CA LEU A 242 5.15 1.65 -1.79
C LEU A 242 5.69 1.99 -3.19
N ILE A 243 5.70 3.28 -3.54
CA ILE A 243 6.19 3.77 -4.84
C ILE A 243 7.65 3.37 -5.05
N ILE A 244 8.49 3.54 -4.03
CA ILE A 244 9.91 3.19 -4.08
C ILE A 244 10.12 1.68 -4.16
N LYS A 245 9.28 0.88 -3.48
CA LYS A 245 9.40 -0.58 -3.47
C LYS A 245 8.93 -1.21 -4.79
N ALA A 246 7.94 -0.62 -5.46
CA ALA A 246 7.23 -1.24 -6.56
C ALA A 246 6.96 -0.26 -7.72
N PHE A 247 7.98 0.50 -8.14
CA PHE A 247 7.86 1.43 -9.26
C PHE A 247 7.70 0.72 -10.61
N ASP A 248 7.13 1.43 -11.58
CA ASP A 248 6.97 0.90 -12.95
C ASP A 248 8.13 1.28 -13.86
N SER A 249 8.82 2.40 -13.58
CA SER A 249 10.06 2.76 -14.27
C SER A 249 10.95 3.65 -13.41
N ILE A 250 12.25 3.60 -13.69
CA ILE A 250 13.24 4.50 -13.13
C ILE A 250 14.20 5.00 -14.21
N GLU A 251 14.52 6.28 -14.17
CA GLU A 251 15.39 6.95 -15.15
C GLU A 251 16.42 7.82 -14.44
N TYR A 252 17.66 7.86 -14.93
CA TYR A 252 18.65 8.81 -14.47
C TYR A 252 18.40 10.19 -15.10
N THR A 253 18.22 11.22 -14.28
CA THR A 253 17.85 12.57 -14.74
C THR A 253 19.00 13.58 -14.70
N GLY A 254 20.23 13.10 -14.52
CA GLY A 254 21.41 13.95 -14.46
C GLY A 254 21.68 14.55 -13.08
N THR A 255 22.59 15.52 -13.06
CA THR A 255 23.01 16.22 -11.84
C THR A 255 22.12 17.43 -11.59
N THR A 256 21.65 17.59 -10.36
CA THR A 256 20.80 18.72 -9.97
C THR A 256 21.59 20.01 -9.77
N GLU A 257 20.89 21.14 -9.64
CA GLU A 257 21.50 22.45 -9.33
C GLU A 257 22.37 22.42 -8.05
N SER A 258 22.09 21.49 -7.13
CA SER A 258 22.86 21.30 -5.90
C SER A 258 24.06 20.35 -6.05
N GLY A 259 24.35 19.89 -7.28
CA GLY A 259 25.46 18.99 -7.57
C GLY A 259 25.21 17.52 -7.20
N ASN A 260 23.97 17.15 -6.87
CA ASN A 260 23.62 15.77 -6.52
C ASN A 260 23.10 15.04 -7.76
N GLU A 261 23.46 13.77 -7.90
CA GLU A 261 22.91 12.91 -8.96
C GLU A 261 21.45 12.60 -8.68
N SER A 262 20.60 12.60 -9.72
CA SER A 262 19.16 12.43 -9.57
C SER A 262 18.57 11.32 -10.44
N PHE A 263 17.52 10.70 -9.91
CA PHE A 263 16.73 9.67 -10.58
C PHE A 263 15.26 10.02 -10.50
N LEU A 264 14.52 9.76 -11.57
CA LEU A 264 13.07 9.90 -11.62
C LEU A 264 12.43 8.53 -11.54
N ILE A 265 11.69 8.31 -10.46
CA ILE A 265 10.84 7.13 -10.27
C ILE A 265 9.43 7.48 -10.77
N ARG A 266 8.83 6.57 -11.55
CA ARG A 266 7.43 6.63 -11.97
C ARG A 266 6.64 5.45 -11.41
N LYS A 267 5.46 5.73 -10.89
CA LYS A 267 4.48 4.71 -10.49
C LYS A 267 3.07 5.14 -10.90
N GLU A 268 2.30 4.21 -11.46
CA GLU A 268 0.89 4.40 -11.78
C GLU A 268 0.01 3.81 -10.66
N ILE A 269 -0.78 4.67 -10.03
CA ILE A 269 -1.85 4.32 -9.08
C ILE A 269 -2.99 5.31 -9.36
N ASP A 270 -3.95 4.87 -10.19
CA ASP A 270 -5.03 5.67 -10.81
C ASP A 270 -4.52 6.78 -11.76
N ASP A 271 -3.64 7.64 -11.24
CA ASP A 271 -2.88 8.68 -11.94
C ASP A 271 -1.39 8.30 -12.00
N GLU A 272 -0.61 9.07 -12.77
CA GLU A 272 0.84 8.87 -12.87
C GLU A 272 1.56 9.68 -11.80
N ILE A 273 2.19 8.99 -10.85
CA ILE A 273 2.97 9.57 -9.77
C ILE A 273 4.45 9.57 -10.15
N PHE A 274 5.08 10.73 -10.02
CA PHE A 274 6.49 10.94 -10.30
C PHE A 274 7.21 11.37 -9.03
N SER A 275 8.36 10.77 -8.74
CA SER A 275 9.19 11.11 -7.59
C SER A 275 10.64 11.27 -8.00
N VAL A 276 11.22 12.44 -7.74
CA VAL A 276 12.64 12.70 -7.97
C VAL A 276 13.42 12.34 -6.72
N GLN A 277 14.42 11.50 -6.89
CA GLN A 277 15.32 11.00 -5.86
C GLN A 277 16.72 11.55 -6.10
N GLU A 278 17.39 12.04 -5.05
CA GLU A 278 18.77 12.56 -5.12
C GLU A 278 19.75 11.70 -4.32
N ILE A 279 20.94 11.48 -4.86
CA ILE A 279 22.04 10.79 -4.17
C ILE A 279 22.72 11.73 -3.19
N ARG A 280 22.57 11.45 -1.90
CA ARG A 280 23.27 12.16 -0.81
C ARG A 280 24.44 11.31 -0.30
N LYS A 281 25.58 11.41 -1.00
CA LYS A 281 26.78 10.59 -0.76
C LYS A 281 27.26 10.61 0.70
N ARG A 282 27.30 11.80 1.32
CA ARG A 282 27.74 11.98 2.71
C ARG A 282 26.95 11.13 3.72
N HIS A 283 25.66 10.91 3.46
CA HIS A 283 24.77 10.22 4.39
C HIS A 283 24.40 8.81 3.93
N LYS A 284 24.93 8.34 2.79
CA LYS A 284 24.52 7.10 2.13
C LYS A 284 23.00 6.99 1.98
N LYS A 285 22.38 8.07 1.47
CA LYS A 285 20.92 8.15 1.27
C LYS A 285 20.55 8.41 -0.18
N VAL A 286 19.43 7.83 -0.58
CA VAL A 286 18.68 8.20 -1.77
C VAL A 286 17.48 9.04 -1.31
N ALA A 287 17.58 10.35 -1.38
CA ALA A 287 16.64 11.27 -0.75
C ALA A 287 15.56 11.77 -1.72
N VAL A 288 14.28 11.66 -1.33
CA VAL A 288 13.18 12.29 -2.08
C VAL A 288 13.41 13.80 -2.09
N LYS A 289 13.47 14.38 -3.28
CA LYS A 289 13.58 15.83 -3.47
C LYS A 289 12.22 16.48 -3.70
N THR A 290 11.44 15.91 -4.61
CA THR A 290 10.10 16.38 -4.95
C THR A 290 9.25 15.23 -5.51
N MET A 291 7.95 15.43 -5.58
CA MET A 291 7.01 14.54 -6.25
C MET A 291 5.84 15.34 -6.83
N TRP A 292 5.26 14.83 -7.91
CA TRP A 292 4.05 15.39 -8.51
C TRP A 292 3.20 14.29 -9.15
N ILE A 293 1.95 14.62 -9.47
CA ILE A 293 0.97 13.64 -9.94
C ILE A 293 0.29 14.17 -11.20
N ARG A 294 0.51 13.48 -12.32
CA ARG A 294 -0.10 13.82 -13.61
C ARG A 294 -1.41 13.07 -13.77
N LYS A 295 -2.49 13.81 -14.08
CA LYS A 295 -3.80 13.21 -14.32
C LYS A 295 -3.74 12.37 -15.58
N LYS A 296 -4.13 11.09 -15.49
CA LYS A 296 -4.24 10.25 -16.68
C LYS A 296 -5.44 10.72 -17.50
N LYS A 297 -5.25 10.94 -18.81
CA LYS A 297 -6.40 11.21 -19.69
C LYS A 297 -7.30 9.99 -19.67
N LYS A 298 -8.52 10.12 -19.13
CA LYS A 298 -9.56 9.09 -19.30
C LYS A 298 -9.72 8.87 -20.80
N SER A 299 -9.37 7.68 -21.29
CA SER A 299 -9.69 7.30 -22.66
C SER A 299 -11.20 7.43 -22.81
N HIS A 300 -11.65 8.43 -23.55
CA HIS A 300 -13.02 8.45 -24.04
C HIS A 300 -13.17 7.18 -24.86
N LYS A 301 -13.83 6.15 -24.32
CA LYS A 301 -14.47 5.16 -25.16
C LYS A 301 -15.53 5.95 -25.93
N SER A 302 -15.19 6.30 -27.17
CA SER A 302 -16.20 6.69 -28.15
C SER A 302 -17.21 5.55 -28.19
N THR A 303 -18.43 5.88 -27.78
CA THR A 303 -19.73 5.25 -28.02
C THR A 303 -19.76 3.79 -28.45
#